data_AF-A0A8X6IAH2-F1
#
_entry.id   AF-A0A8X6IAH2-F1
#
_cell.length_a   1.000
_cell.length_b   1.000
_cell.length_c   1.000
_cell.angle_alpha   90.00
_cell.angle_beta   90.00
_cell.angle_gamma   90.00
#
_symmetry.space_group_name_H-M   'P 1'
#
loop_
_entity.id
_entity.type
_entity.pdbx_description
1 polymer ?
#
loop_
_entity_poly.entity_id
_entity_poly.type
_entity_poly.pdbx_seq_one_letter_code
_entity_poly.pdbx_strand_id
1 'polypeptide(L)'
;MDRRPVTILCNLVHPTETHHVQRKEKDGSNKMVPCLRAISDYNKNMGYADHFNHLKSVYKVDQKSKKWWHRIFFHLTYVAIAISFILYKMCHGDLKKISPKVFRKDIVTELVNLGQSLELPKLLTKSPVSIKRRKLFVPNQRG
;
A
#
# COMPACT_ATOMS: atom_id res chain seq x y z
N MET A 1 -17.31 30.58 -2.06
CA MET A 1 -17.61 29.23 -1.57
C MET A 1 -18.00 28.42 -2.78
N ASP A 2 -17.40 27.25 -2.98
CA ASP A 2 -17.87 26.33 -4.01
C ASP A 2 -19.29 25.88 -3.66
N ARG A 3 -20.21 25.94 -4.63
CA ARG A 3 -21.63 25.61 -4.48
C ARG A 3 -22.03 24.41 -5.33
N ARG A 4 -21.06 23.60 -5.77
CA ARG A 4 -21.34 22.39 -6.53
C ARG A 4 -22.23 21.45 -5.72
N PRO A 5 -23.31 20.91 -6.33
CA PRO A 5 -24.13 19.91 -5.67
C PRO A 5 -23.28 18.65 -5.41
N VAL A 6 -23.46 18.05 -4.23
CA VAL A 6 -22.86 16.77 -3.87
C VAL A 6 -23.99 15.76 -3.75
N THR A 7 -23.93 14.73 -4.58
CA THR A 7 -24.88 13.61 -4.57
C THR A 7 -24.18 12.38 -3.96
N ILE A 8 -24.86 11.69 -3.04
CA ILE A 8 -24.37 10.46 -2.43
C ILE A 8 -25.44 9.39 -2.53
N LEU A 9 -25.04 8.16 -2.77
CA LEU A 9 -25.89 6.97 -2.69
C LEU A 9 -25.50 6.20 -1.43
N CYS A 10 -26.46 5.89 -0.57
CA CYS A 10 -26.23 5.20 0.70
C CYS A 10 -27.40 4.25 0.99
N ASN A 11 -27.10 3.05 1.51
CA ASN A 11 -28.10 2.08 1.99
C ASN A 11 -28.04 1.88 3.53
N LEU A 12 -27.16 2.60 4.22
CA LEU A 12 -26.90 2.41 5.66
C LEU A 12 -27.68 3.40 6.54
N VAL A 13 -28.02 4.57 6.00
CA VAL A 13 -28.50 5.72 6.77
C VAL A 13 -29.75 6.29 6.12
N HIS A 14 -30.71 6.73 6.94
CA HIS A 14 -31.93 7.36 6.44
C HIS A 14 -31.59 8.66 5.67
N PRO A 15 -32.19 8.93 4.50
CA PRO A 15 -31.79 10.02 3.61
C PRO A 15 -31.92 11.42 4.23
N THR A 16 -32.82 11.58 5.20
CA THR A 16 -33.07 12.86 5.89
C THR A 16 -32.27 13.01 7.18
N GLU A 17 -31.49 12.00 7.60
CA GLU A 17 -30.77 12.08 8.86
C GLU A 17 -29.60 13.08 8.75
N THR A 18 -29.65 14.12 9.59
CA THR A 18 -28.65 15.20 9.62
C THR A 18 -27.79 15.14 10.87
N HIS A 19 -26.51 15.39 10.69
CA HIS A 19 -25.53 15.63 11.74
C HIS A 19 -24.98 17.06 11.63
N HIS A 20 -24.29 17.55 12.66
CA HIS A 20 -23.59 18.83 12.58
C HIS A 20 -22.08 18.60 12.46
N VAL A 21 -21.44 19.30 11.52
CA VAL A 21 -19.98 19.22 11.33
C VAL A 21 -19.35 20.60 11.56
N GLN A 22 -18.17 20.62 12.17
CA GLN A 22 -17.37 21.84 12.26
C GLN A 22 -16.76 22.15 10.91
N ARG A 23 -17.02 23.35 10.41
CA ARG A 23 -16.43 23.87 9.18
C ARG A 23 -15.65 25.13 9.48
N LYS A 24 -14.40 25.16 9.01
CA LYS A 24 -13.55 26.34 9.12
C LYS A 24 -13.93 27.37 8.07
N GLU A 25 -14.22 28.59 8.48
CA GLU A 25 -14.50 29.72 7.61
C GLU A 25 -13.20 30.44 7.18
N LYS A 26 -13.31 31.39 6.24
CA LYS A 26 -12.15 32.07 5.63
C LYS A 26 -11.40 32.97 6.62
N ASP A 27 -12.13 33.49 7.61
CA ASP A 27 -11.66 34.26 8.75
C ASP A 27 -10.92 33.39 9.79
N GLY A 28 -10.93 32.07 9.62
CA GLY A 28 -10.31 31.11 10.52
C GLY A 28 -11.20 30.67 11.68
N SER A 29 -12.43 31.19 11.79
CA SER A 29 -13.40 30.76 12.79
C SER A 29 -14.00 29.40 12.43
N ASN A 30 -14.48 28.65 13.43
CA ASN A 30 -15.17 27.38 13.22
C ASN A 30 -16.68 27.59 13.39
N LYS A 31 -17.45 27.16 12.39
CA LYS A 31 -18.91 27.21 12.41
C LYS A 31 -19.50 25.81 12.35
N MET A 32 -20.53 25.56 13.15
CA MET A 32 -21.33 24.35 13.04
C MET A 32 -22.29 24.47 11.87
N VAL A 33 -22.21 23.53 10.94
CA VAL A 33 -23.06 23.50 9.74
C VAL A 33 -23.80 22.16 9.69
N PRO A 34 -25.12 22.16 9.40
CA PRO A 34 -25.85 20.91 9.19
C PRO A 34 -25.31 20.19 7.96
N CYS A 35 -25.15 18.88 8.06
CA CYS A 35 -24.64 18.00 7.02
C CYS A 35 -25.39 16.67 7.08
N LEU A 36 -25.65 16.04 5.94
CA LEU A 36 -26.23 14.70 5.95
C LEU A 36 -25.30 13.72 6.65
N ARG A 37 -25.85 12.86 7.50
CA ARG A 37 -25.08 11.85 8.23
C ARG A 37 -24.29 10.95 7.27
N ALA A 38 -24.90 10.55 6.15
CA ALA A 38 -24.22 9.78 5.11
C ALA A 38 -22.95 10.46 4.57
N ILE A 39 -22.97 11.80 4.41
CA ILE A 39 -21.80 12.56 3.95
C ILE A 39 -20.74 12.64 5.06
N SER A 40 -21.16 12.83 6.31
CA SER A 40 -20.27 12.84 7.46
C SER A 40 -19.54 11.50 7.61
N ASP A 41 -20.26 10.39 7.54
CA ASP A 41 -19.72 9.03 7.65
C ASP A 41 -18.78 8.70 6.49
N TYR A 42 -19.14 9.11 5.27
CA TYR A 42 -18.28 8.99 4.11
C TYR A 42 -16.95 9.73 4.32
N ASN A 43 -17.00 11.00 4.72
CA ASN A 43 -15.79 11.81 4.92
C ASN A 43 -14.91 11.27 6.04
N LYS A 44 -15.51 10.72 7.11
CA LYS A 44 -14.77 10.06 8.20
C LYS A 44 -13.95 8.87 7.71
N ASN A 45 -14.48 8.12 6.74
CA ASN A 45 -13.89 6.86 6.28
C ASN A 45 -13.06 6.97 4.99
N MET A 46 -13.26 8.03 4.19
CA MET A 46 -12.62 8.19 2.88
C MET A 46 -11.08 8.13 2.93
N GLY A 47 -10.48 8.62 4.02
CA GLY A 47 -9.03 8.72 4.14
C GLY A 47 -8.28 7.39 4.34
N TYR A 48 -8.97 6.27 4.61
CA TYR A 48 -8.28 5.01 4.92
C TYR A 48 -7.52 4.43 3.72
N ALA A 49 -8.12 4.49 2.52
CA ALA A 49 -7.48 4.00 1.30
C ALA A 49 -6.25 4.84 0.94
N ASP A 50 -6.37 6.17 1.06
CA ASP A 50 -5.27 7.11 0.82
C ASP A 50 -4.16 6.95 1.84
N HIS A 51 -4.50 6.72 3.11
CA HIS A 51 -3.51 6.47 4.15
C HIS A 51 -2.69 5.20 3.87
N PHE A 52 -3.35 4.11 3.47
CA PHE A 52 -2.66 2.89 3.06
C PHE A 52 -1.78 3.12 1.83
N ASN A 53 -2.30 3.82 0.81
CA ASN A 53 -1.54 4.15 -0.39
C ASN A 53 -0.31 5.02 -0.09
N HIS A 54 -0.44 5.97 0.84
CA HIS A 54 0.66 6.77 1.35
C HIS A 54 1.70 5.88 2.05
N LEU A 55 1.29 5.06 3.03
CA LEU A 55 2.17 4.13 3.74
C LEU A 55 2.96 3.21 2.79
N LYS A 56 2.32 2.75 1.72
CA LYS A 56 2.94 1.92 0.67
C LYS A 56 3.92 2.72 -0.19
N SER A 57 3.54 3.92 -0.65
CA SER A 57 4.28 4.71 -1.64
C SER A 57 5.52 5.40 -1.09
N VAL A 58 5.49 5.91 0.14
CA VAL A 58 6.58 6.73 0.73
C VAL A 58 7.94 6.02 0.73
N TYR A 59 7.94 4.68 0.80
CA TYR A 59 9.17 3.88 0.84
C TYR A 59 9.14 2.74 -0.19
N LYS A 60 8.42 2.92 -1.29
CA LYS A 60 8.47 1.99 -2.42
C LYS A 60 9.82 2.17 -3.12
N VAL A 61 10.57 1.09 -3.29
CA VAL A 61 11.79 1.10 -4.10
C VAL A 61 11.39 0.67 -5.51
N ASP A 62 11.55 1.58 -6.48
CA ASP A 62 11.30 1.24 -7.88
C ASP A 62 12.45 0.38 -8.41
N GLN A 63 12.22 -0.92 -8.43
CA GLN A 63 13.16 -1.88 -8.97
C GLN A 63 12.93 -2.06 -10.47
N LYS A 64 13.91 -1.63 -11.27
CA LYS A 64 13.93 -1.93 -12.71
C LYS A 64 14.13 -3.43 -12.88
N SER A 65 13.13 -4.12 -13.41
CA SER A 65 13.22 -5.55 -13.71
C SER A 65 12.80 -5.85 -15.14
N LYS A 66 13.52 -6.78 -15.78
CA LYS A 66 13.23 -7.27 -17.14
C LYS A 66 12.04 -8.26 -17.16
N LYS A 67 11.69 -8.86 -16.02
CA LYS A 67 10.56 -9.80 -15.93
C LYS A 67 9.41 -9.16 -15.17
N TRP A 68 8.22 -9.18 -15.77
CA TRP A 68 7.03 -8.50 -15.25
C TRP A 68 6.58 -9.01 -13.86
N TRP A 69 6.75 -10.31 -13.58
CA TRP A 69 6.32 -10.93 -12.31
C TRP A 69 7.06 -10.41 -11.08
N HIS A 70 8.29 -9.90 -11.21
CA HIS A 70 8.99 -9.25 -10.09
C HIS A 70 8.19 -8.06 -9.55
N ARG A 71 7.46 -7.33 -10.41
CA ARG A 71 6.60 -6.23 -9.98
C ARG A 71 5.50 -6.70 -9.03
N ILE A 72 4.92 -7.87 -9.30
CA ILE A 72 3.89 -8.48 -8.44
C ILE A 72 4.52 -8.88 -7.11
N PHE A 73 5.65 -9.59 -7.14
CA PHE A 73 6.35 -10.02 -5.93
C PHE A 73 6.62 -8.85 -4.99
N PHE A 74 7.29 -7.80 -5.49
CA PHE A 74 7.59 -6.63 -4.66
C PHE A 74 6.34 -5.88 -4.23
N HIS A 75 5.31 -5.81 -5.08
CA HIS A 75 4.03 -5.21 -4.70
C HIS A 75 3.42 -5.92 -3.48
N LEU A 76 3.37 -7.25 -3.50
CA LEU A 76 2.86 -8.04 -2.37
C LEU A 76 3.72 -7.83 -1.12
N THR A 77 5.04 -7.77 -1.25
CA THR A 77 5.94 -7.47 -0.12
C THR A 77 5.64 -6.10 0.50
N TYR A 78 5.47 -5.06 -0.32
CA TYR A 78 5.14 -3.72 0.19
C TYR A 78 3.76 -3.65 0.85
N VAL A 79 2.78 -4.37 0.30
CA VAL A 79 1.45 -4.51 0.90
C VAL A 79 1.56 -5.21 2.26
N ALA A 80 2.28 -6.32 2.35
CA ALA A 80 2.48 -7.08 3.58
C ALA A 80 3.14 -6.23 4.68
N ILE A 81 4.19 -5.46 4.34
CA ILE A 81 4.86 -4.53 5.26
C ILE A 81 3.91 -3.42 5.75
N ALA A 82 3.07 -2.88 4.86
CA ALA A 82 2.11 -1.86 5.25
C ALA A 82 1.02 -2.41 6.18
N ILE A 83 0.52 -3.62 5.91
CA ILE A 83 -0.44 -4.32 6.77
C ILE A 83 0.19 -4.66 8.12
N SER A 84 1.42 -5.18 8.16
CA SER A 84 2.10 -5.51 9.41
C SER A 84 2.34 -4.26 10.28
N PHE A 85 2.63 -3.12 9.66
CA PHE A 85 2.74 -1.84 10.38
C PHE A 85 1.41 -1.40 11.00
N ILE A 86 0.29 -1.54 10.26
CA ILE A 86 -1.05 -1.23 10.79
C ILE A 86 -1.36 -2.14 11.99
N LEU A 87 -1.09 -3.45 11.86
CA LEU A 87 -1.28 -4.41 12.94
C LEU A 87 -0.41 -4.10 14.15
N TYR A 88 0.86 -3.75 13.93
CA TYR A 88 1.76 -3.32 15.00
C TYR A 88 1.19 -2.13 15.78
N LYS A 89 0.68 -1.11 15.08
CA LYS A 89 0.03 0.04 15.71
C LYS A 89 -1.23 -0.35 16.49
N MET A 90 -2.01 -1.30 15.98
CA MET A 90 -3.21 -1.80 16.66
C MET A 90 -2.87 -2.56 17.95
N CYS A 91 -1.84 -3.40 17.93
CA CYS A 91 -1.45 -4.21 19.10
C CYS A 91 -0.73 -3.40 20.19
N HIS A 92 0.09 -2.42 19.81
CA HIS A 92 0.91 -1.66 20.78
C HIS A 92 0.32 -0.30 21.14
N GLY A 93 -0.79 0.10 20.53
CA GLY A 93 -1.38 1.43 20.68
C GLY A 93 -0.42 2.55 20.26
N ASP A 94 -0.76 3.80 20.62
CA ASP A 94 0.11 4.96 20.37
C ASP A 94 1.26 5.09 21.40
N LEU A 95 1.46 4.08 22.26
CA LEU A 95 2.48 4.08 23.33
C LEU A 95 3.91 4.13 22.77
N LYS A 96 4.14 3.53 21.60
CA LYS A 96 5.37 3.70 20.81
C LYS A 96 5.01 4.39 19.50
N LYS A 97 5.24 5.70 19.43
CA LYS A 97 5.23 6.45 18.17
C LYS A 97 6.45 6.07 17.31
N ILE A 98 6.42 4.88 16.74
CA ILE A 98 7.40 4.44 15.76
C ILE A 98 6.97 4.95 14.38
N SER A 99 7.91 5.57 13.66
CA SER A 99 7.65 5.97 12.28
C SER A 99 7.65 4.74 11.36
N PRO A 100 6.88 4.74 10.25
CA PRO A 100 6.92 3.64 9.28
C PRO A 100 8.33 3.34 8.74
N LYS A 101 9.21 4.35 8.72
CA LYS A 101 10.62 4.20 8.33
C LYS A 101 11.41 3.33 9.29
N VAL A 102 11.30 3.63 10.60
CA VAL A 102 12.03 2.92 11.65
C VAL A 102 11.54 1.47 11.70
N PHE A 103 10.22 1.27 11.68
CA PHE A 103 9.63 -0.06 11.63
C PHE A 103 10.17 -0.91 10.46
N ARG A 104 10.27 -0.34 9.26
CA ARG A 104 10.87 -1.02 8.09
C ARG A 104 12.34 -1.33 8.27
N LYS A 105 13.11 -0.41 8.86
CA LYS A 105 14.54 -0.61 9.14
C LYS A 105 14.74 -1.77 10.12
N ASP A 106 13.89 -1.86 11.14
CA ASP A 106 13.93 -2.93 12.13
C ASP A 106 13.66 -4.28 11.47
N ILE A 107 12.61 -4.39 10.64
CA ILE A 107 12.33 -5.60 9.85
C ILE A 107 13.54 -6.00 8.99
N VAL A 108 14.14 -5.06 8.26
CA VAL A 108 15.31 -5.36 7.40
C VAL A 108 16.49 -5.85 8.23
N THR A 109 16.74 -5.22 9.38
CA THR A 109 17.85 -5.58 10.27
C THR A 109 17.65 -6.98 10.84
N GLU A 110 16.45 -7.29 11.32
CA GLU A 110 16.12 -8.63 11.83
C GLU A 110 16.24 -9.71 10.75
N LEU A 111 15.73 -9.46 9.54
CA LEU A 111 15.82 -10.41 8.43
C LEU A 111 17.26 -10.68 8.00
N VAL A 112 18.12 -9.65 7.98
CA VAL A 112 19.55 -9.81 7.66
C VAL A 112 20.26 -10.63 8.74
N ASN A 113 20.01 -10.32 10.02
CA ASN A 113 20.59 -11.06 11.14
C ASN A 113 20.16 -12.53 11.12
N LEU A 114 18.88 -12.81 10.84
CA LEU A 114 18.38 -14.17 10.67
C LEU A 114 19.10 -14.89 9.52
N GLY A 115 19.24 -14.24 8.36
CA GLY A 115 19.97 -14.82 7.22
C GLY A 115 21.44 -15.11 7.48
N GLN A 116 22.11 -14.34 8.33
CA GLN A 116 23.50 -14.59 8.74
C GLN A 116 23.61 -15.72 9.77
N SER A 117 22.63 -15.83 10.69
CA SER A 117 22.58 -16.92 11.67
C SER A 117 22.26 -18.28 11.03
N LEU A 118 21.54 -18.26 9.90
CA LEU A 118 21.24 -19.41 9.06
C LEU A 118 22.35 -19.57 8.00
N GLU A 119 23.53 -20.02 8.39
CA GLU A 119 24.54 -20.53 7.46
C GLU A 119 23.97 -21.78 6.73
N LEU A 120 23.10 -21.58 5.73
CA LEU A 120 22.77 -22.63 4.77
C LEU A 120 24.06 -22.96 4.01
N PRO A 121 24.41 -24.25 3.83
CA PRO A 121 25.60 -24.64 3.09
C PRO A 121 25.53 -24.01 1.71
N LYS A 122 26.57 -23.23 1.38
CA LYS A 122 26.76 -22.49 0.12
C LYS A 122 26.17 -23.29 -1.04
N LEU A 123 24.95 -22.95 -1.46
CA LEU A 123 24.33 -23.60 -2.61
C LEU A 123 25.26 -23.34 -3.79
N LEU A 124 25.83 -24.43 -4.30
CA LEU A 124 26.76 -24.49 -5.41
C LEU A 124 26.37 -23.45 -6.45
N THR A 125 27.24 -22.45 -6.63
CA THR A 125 27.31 -21.64 -7.82
C THR A 125 27.62 -22.57 -8.99
N LYS A 126 26.62 -23.29 -9.48
CA LYS A 126 26.69 -23.93 -10.79
C LYS A 126 26.64 -22.79 -11.79
N SER A 127 27.78 -22.52 -12.42
CA SER A 127 27.90 -21.65 -13.59
C SER A 127 26.72 -21.89 -14.54
N PRO A 128 26.19 -20.86 -15.21
CA PRO A 128 25.01 -20.99 -16.05
C PRO A 128 25.26 -22.08 -17.08
N VAL A 129 24.47 -23.15 -17.02
CA VAL A 129 24.48 -24.23 -18.02
C VAL A 129 24.21 -23.60 -19.38
N SER A 130 25.16 -23.72 -20.30
CA SER A 130 24.98 -23.28 -21.69
C SER A 130 23.83 -24.07 -22.31
N ILE A 131 22.67 -23.43 -22.43
CA ILE A 131 21.53 -23.96 -23.19
C ILE A 131 21.91 -23.83 -24.67
N LYS A 132 22.40 -24.92 -25.29
CA LYS A 132 22.53 -25.00 -26.75
C LYS A 132 21.13 -24.82 -27.35
N ARG A 133 20.87 -23.65 -27.93
CA ARG A 133 19.68 -23.43 -28.77
C ARG A 133 19.76 -24.38 -29.96
N ARG A 134 18.92 -25.41 -29.99
CA ARG A 134 18.71 -26.20 -31.20
C ARG A 134 18.13 -25.26 -32.26
N LYS A 135 18.77 -25.14 -33.42
CA LYS A 135 18.21 -24.42 -34.57
C LYS A 135 16.88 -25.08 -34.92
N LEU A 136 15.83 -24.29 -35.02
CA LEU A 136 14.54 -24.76 -35.51
C LEU A 136 14.73 -25.20 -36.97
N PHE A 137 14.31 -26.42 -37.28
CA PHE A 137 14.28 -26.93 -38.64
C PHE A 137 13.21 -26.15 -39.42
N VAL A 138 13.63 -25.43 -40.46
CA VAL A 138 12.71 -24.79 -41.41
C VAL A 138 12.70 -25.65 -42.67
N PRO A 139 11.58 -26.30 -43.03
CA PRO A 139 11.48 -27.02 -44.28
C PRO A 139 11.57 -26.05 -45.45
N ASN A 140 12.36 -26.39 -46.48
CA ASN A 140 12.38 -25.65 -47.74
C ASN A 140 10.99 -25.71 -48.39
N GLN A 141 10.31 -24.57 -48.45
CA GLN A 141 9.14 -24.39 -49.32
C GLN A 141 9.65 -24.40 -50.76
N ARG A 142 9.46 -25.50 -51.48
CA ARG A 142 9.54 -25.55 -52.95
C ARG A 142 8.11 -25.40 -53.48
N GLY A 143 7.92 -24.44 -54.39
CA GLY A 143 6.65 -24.15 -55.05
C GLY A 143 6.61 -22.68 -55.41
#